data_AF-A0A7W1QT67-F1
#
_entry.id   AF-A0A7W1QT67-F1
#
_cell.length_a   1.000
_cell.length_b   1.000
_cell.length_c   1.000
_cell.angle_alpha   90.00
_cell.angle_beta   90.00
_cell.angle_gamma   90.00
#
_symmetry.space_group_name_H-M   'P 1'
#
loop_
_entity.id
_entity.type
_entity.pdbx_description
1 polymer ?
#
loop_
_entity_poly.entity_id
_entity_poly.type
_entity_poly.pdbx_seq_one_letter_code
_entity_poly.pdbx_strand_id
1 'polypeptide(L)'
;IKAYWVMLGKRLAQVALHYGANDLDGTITDGGELSESYSVEAGGEVKMTKQEIITLIEDAGFEAVERDTLYNRVEREATAA
;
A
#
# COMPACT_ATOMS: atom_id res chain seq x y z
N ILE A 1 -10.06 7.16 5.76
CA ILE A 1 -10.14 5.82 6.39
C ILE A 1 -9.02 4.97 5.83
N LYS A 2 -8.28 4.27 6.70
CA LYS A 2 -7.13 3.43 6.30
C LYS A 2 -7.58 2.02 5.94
N ALA A 3 -7.06 1.48 4.84
CA ALA A 3 -7.11 0.06 4.48
C ALA A 3 -5.71 -0.53 4.60
N TYR A 4 -5.43 -1.22 5.71
CA TYR A 4 -4.13 -1.83 5.96
C TYR A 4 -4.08 -3.24 5.34
N TRP A 5 -3.35 -3.39 4.24
CA TRP A 5 -3.42 -4.61 3.44
C TRP A 5 -2.85 -5.84 4.14
N VAL A 6 -1.91 -5.67 5.08
CA VAL A 6 -1.28 -6.80 5.78
C VAL A 6 -2.32 -7.57 6.60
N MET A 7 -3.31 -6.87 7.18
CA MET A 7 -4.41 -7.51 7.91
C MET A 7 -5.58 -7.92 7.00
N LEU A 8 -5.90 -7.10 5.99
CA LEU A 8 -7.07 -7.33 5.13
C LEU A 8 -6.80 -8.31 3.98
N GLY A 9 -5.54 -8.47 3.58
CA GLY A 9 -5.15 -8.99 2.27
C GLY A 9 -5.32 -7.95 1.15
N LYS A 10 -4.53 -8.10 0.07
CA LYS A 10 -4.49 -7.18 -1.07
C LYS A 10 -5.87 -6.94 -1.71
N ARG A 11 -6.61 -8.01 -1.98
CA ARG A 11 -7.93 -7.94 -2.66
C ARG A 11 -8.98 -7.19 -1.85
N LEU A 12 -9.09 -7.46 -0.55
CA LEU A 12 -10.07 -6.77 0.29
C LEU A 12 -9.67 -5.31 0.51
N ALA A 13 -8.36 -5.02 0.64
CA ALA A 13 -7.87 -3.64 0.71
C ALA A 13 -8.22 -2.84 -0.55
N GLN A 14 -8.13 -3.46 -1.74
CA GLN A 14 -8.57 -2.84 -3.00
C GLN A 14 -10.07 -2.55 -3.00
N VAL A 15 -10.89 -3.53 -2.62
CA VAL A 15 -12.36 -3.36 -2.54
C VAL A 15 -12.71 -2.22 -1.59
N ALA A 16 -12.02 -2.10 -0.44
CA ALA A 16 -12.29 -1.08 0.57
C ALA A 16 -12.19 0.36 0.03
N LEU A 17 -11.44 0.61 -1.04
CA LEU A 17 -11.35 1.92 -1.70
C LEU A 17 -12.73 2.42 -2.19
N HIS A 18 -13.61 1.51 -2.61
CA HIS A 18 -14.97 1.85 -3.02
C HIS A 18 -15.96 2.01 -1.86
N TYR A 19 -15.53 1.69 -0.62
CA TYR A 19 -16.37 1.71 0.58
C TYR A 19 -15.84 2.67 1.65
N GLY A 20 -15.15 3.73 1.23
CA GLY A 20 -14.76 4.86 2.07
C GLY A 20 -13.29 4.87 2.49
N ALA A 21 -12.50 3.84 2.17
CA ALA A 21 -11.06 3.91 2.35
C ALA A 21 -10.43 4.86 1.33
N ASN A 22 -9.46 5.66 1.78
CA ASN A 22 -8.71 6.60 0.94
C ASN A 22 -7.21 6.60 1.27
N ASP A 23 -6.77 5.65 2.09
CA ASP A 23 -5.40 5.49 2.55
C ASP A 23 -5.06 4.00 2.56
N LEU A 24 -4.52 3.51 1.44
CA LEU A 24 -4.05 2.14 1.33
C LEU A 24 -2.63 2.06 1.85
N ASP A 25 -2.43 1.31 2.94
CA ASP A 25 -1.20 1.37 3.73
C ASP A 25 -0.62 -0.01 4.01
N GLY A 26 0.68 -0.02 4.29
CA GLY A 26 1.52 -1.17 4.53
C GLY A 26 2.56 -1.30 3.44
N THR A 27 3.83 -1.43 3.83
CA THR A 27 4.89 -1.92 2.95
C THR A 27 5.70 -2.93 3.73
N ILE A 28 5.82 -4.13 3.19
CA ILE A 28 6.71 -5.16 3.72
C ILE A 28 7.71 -5.47 2.61
N THR A 29 8.97 -5.23 2.90
CA THR A 29 10.11 -5.56 2.03
C THR A 29 10.75 -6.86 2.50
N ASP A 30 11.33 -7.59 1.56
CA ASP A 30 12.04 -8.84 1.84
C ASP A 30 13.18 -8.61 2.85
N GLY A 31 13.34 -9.53 3.80
CA GLY A 31 14.45 -9.53 4.77
C GLY A 31 14.30 -8.55 5.94
N GLY A 32 13.15 -7.89 6.11
CA GLY A 32 12.84 -7.09 7.29
C GLY A 32 12.08 -7.87 8.37
N GLU A 33 12.08 -7.38 9.61
CA GLU A 33 11.39 -8.00 10.76
C GLU A 33 9.90 -8.28 10.49
N LEU A 34 9.23 -7.38 9.75
CA LEU A 34 7.83 -7.55 9.36
C LEU A 34 7.63 -8.73 8.40
N SER A 35 8.59 -8.99 7.49
CA SER A 35 8.49 -10.13 6.59
C SER A 35 8.57 -11.45 7.35
N GLU A 36 9.45 -11.55 8.34
CA GLU A 36 9.59 -12.75 9.19
C GLU A 36 8.33 -12.96 10.04
N SER A 37 7.87 -11.90 10.71
CA SER A 37 6.75 -11.96 11.66
C SER A 37 5.43 -12.37 11.02
N TYR A 38 5.14 -11.88 9.82
CA TYR A 38 3.87 -12.14 9.14
C TYR A 38 3.94 -13.33 8.16
N SER A 39 5.13 -13.86 7.83
CA SER A 39 5.31 -14.91 6.80
C SER A 39 4.56 -16.20 7.11
N VAL A 40 4.51 -16.57 8.38
CA VAL A 40 3.86 -17.79 8.87
C VAL A 40 2.34 -17.67 8.81
N GLU A 41 1.79 -16.51 9.13
CA GLU A 41 0.34 -16.27 9.18
C GLU A 41 -0.26 -16.02 7.79
N ALA A 42 0.49 -15.42 6.86
CA ALA A 42 0.00 -15.05 5.54
C ALA A 42 0.17 -16.13 4.45
N GLY A 43 0.57 -17.35 4.80
CA GLY A 43 0.69 -18.46 3.84
C GLY A 43 1.73 -18.22 2.73
N GLY A 44 2.74 -17.39 2.99
CA GLY A 44 3.85 -17.11 2.07
C GLY A 44 3.76 -15.82 1.25
N GLU A 45 2.61 -15.11 1.24
CA GLU A 45 2.47 -13.85 0.50
C GLU A 45 2.49 -12.62 1.42
N VAL A 46 3.69 -12.28 1.91
CA VAL A 46 3.91 -11.15 2.84
C VAL A 46 4.50 -9.90 2.22
N LYS A 47 4.57 -9.82 0.90
CA LYS A 47 5.20 -8.67 0.24
C LYS A 47 4.22 -7.88 -0.60
N MET A 48 4.35 -6.57 -0.49
CA MET A 48 3.82 -5.65 -1.46
C MET A 48 4.77 -4.46 -1.57
N THR A 49 5.33 -4.31 -2.76
CA THR A 49 6.17 -3.18 -3.14
C THR A 49 5.35 -1.92 -3.30
N LYS A 50 6.00 -0.76 -3.29
CA LYS A 50 5.37 0.52 -3.62
C LYS A 50 4.65 0.48 -4.98
N GLN A 51 5.27 -0.16 -5.98
CA GLN A 51 4.69 -0.24 -7.32
C GLN A 51 3.40 -1.08 -7.34
N GLU A 52 3.35 -2.17 -6.58
CA GLU A 52 2.13 -2.98 -6.46
C GLU A 52 1.00 -2.21 -5.74
N ILE A 53 1.32 -1.37 -4.74
CA ILE A 53 0.33 -0.47 -4.11
C ILE A 53 -0.25 0.48 -5.15
N ILE A 54 0.61 1.11 -5.95
CA ILE A 54 0.21 2.05 -7.00
C ILE A 54 -0.74 1.34 -7.99
N THR A 55 -0.31 0.22 -8.55
CA THR A 55 -1.11 -0.57 -9.49
C THR A 55 -2.44 -0.99 -8.89
N LEU A 56 -2.47 -1.41 -7.62
CA LEU A 56 -3.70 -1.85 -6.96
C LEU A 56 -4.71 -0.70 -6.78
N ILE A 57 -4.25 0.52 -6.51
CA ILE A 57 -5.09 1.72 -6.43
C ILE A 57 -5.59 2.12 -7.83
N GLU A 58 -4.70 2.13 -8.83
CA GLU A 58 -5.01 2.50 -10.21
C GLU A 58 -5.97 1.52 -10.89
N ASP A 59 -5.79 0.21 -10.68
CA ASP A 59 -6.67 -0.85 -11.17
C ASP A 59 -8.09 -0.75 -10.56
N ALA A 60 -8.23 -0.13 -9.38
CA ALA A 60 -9.52 0.19 -8.78
C ALA A 60 -10.15 1.49 -9.34
N GLY A 61 -9.48 2.17 -10.27
CA GLY A 61 -9.95 3.38 -10.93
C GLY A 61 -9.70 4.68 -10.15
N PHE A 62 -8.77 4.67 -9.18
CA PHE A 62 -8.38 5.84 -8.40
C PHE A 62 -6.98 6.36 -8.77
N GLU A 63 -6.68 7.61 -8.42
CA GLU A 63 -5.33 8.15 -8.54
C GLU A 63 -4.47 7.74 -7.34
N ALA A 64 -3.32 7.10 -7.59
CA ALA A 64 -2.35 6.80 -6.54
C ALA A 64 -1.56 8.06 -6.16
N VAL A 65 -1.66 8.47 -4.89
CA VAL A 65 -1.00 9.67 -4.36
C VAL A 65 -0.10 9.32 -3.19
N GLU A 66 1.18 9.65 -3.30
CA GLU A 66 2.10 9.62 -2.17
C GLU A 66 1.80 10.80 -1.23
N ARG A 67 1.70 10.54 0.06
CA ARG A 67 1.34 11.54 1.07
C ARG A 67 2.39 11.69 2.17
N ASP A 68 2.46 12.87 2.76
CA ASP A 68 3.21 13.11 3.99
C ASP A 68 2.44 12.63 5.24
N THR A 69 2.97 12.90 6.43
CA THR A 69 2.35 12.54 7.71
C THR A 69 1.11 13.38 8.04
N LEU A 70 0.91 14.50 7.36
CA LEU A 70 -0.24 15.41 7.47
C LEU A 70 -1.26 15.20 6.35
N TYR A 71 -1.08 14.17 5.51
CA TYR A 71 -1.94 13.83 4.37
C TYR A 71 -1.90 14.82 3.21
N ASN A 72 -0.86 15.65 3.11
CA ASN A 72 -0.62 16.44 1.91
C ASN A 72 0.04 15.58 0.83
N ARG A 73 -0.24 15.88 -0.45
CA ARG A 73 0.48 15.28 -1.57
C ARG A 73 1.97 15.62 -1.48
N VAL A 74 2.81 14.62 -1.68
CA VAL A 74 4.25 14.81 -1.80
C VAL A 74 4.57 15.22 -3.23
N GLU A 75 4.97 16.48 -3.42
CA GLU A 75 5.53 16.97 -4.67
C GLU A 75 7.03 16.66 -4.68
N ARG A 76 7.50 15.86 -5.63
CA ARG A 76 8.94 15.70 -5.88
C ARG A 76 9.27 16.52 -7.12
N GLU A 77 9.98 17.63 -6.93
CA GLU A 77 10.57 18.35 -8.06
C GLU A 77 11.46 17.37 -8.84
N ALA A 78 11.24 17.27 -10.15
CA ALA A 78 12.13 16.49 -11.00
C ALA A 78 13.52 17.17 -10.94
N THR A 79 14.46 16.56 -10.22
CA THR A 79 15.85 17.00 -10.28
C THR A 79 16.28 16.87 -11.73
N ALA A 80 16.45 18.00 -12.42
CA ALA A 80 16.97 18.05 -13.77
C ALA A 80 18.33 17.33 -13.77
N ALA A 81 18.42 16.28 -14.59
CA ALA A 81 19.67 15.57 -14.88
C ALA A 81 20.61 16.45 -15.71
#